data_AF-A0A4R3U309-F1
#
_entry.id   AF-A0A4R3U309-F1
#
_cell.length_a   1.000
_cell.length_b   1.000
_cell.length_c   1.000
_cell.angle_alpha   90.00
_cell.angle_beta   90.00
_cell.angle_gamma   90.00
#
_symmetry.space_group_name_H-M   'P 1'
#
loop_
_entity.id
_entity.type
_entity.pdbx_description
1 polymer ?
#
loop_
_entity_poly.entity_id
_entity_poly.type
_entity_poly.pdbx_seq_one_letter_code
_entity_poly.pdbx_strand_id
1 'polypeptide(L)'
;MERACRHDHSAPPPPPAGEGCGEGVSTAKTPPEERTLTRRCAPTSPASGRGKRRPRLDLWSHIPSIVAAVIALSPALAAGARAEELLPYTIVNDGIPDSLTGSAGDAARGRALVLARTTTCILCHSGPFPEARFQGDLGPDLTGAGNRWSVSQLRLRLVDASRFNPETIMPSYYRTDGLVRVGRNFAGKPILSAAEIEDIVAFLATLRD
;
A
#
# COMPACT_ATOMS: atom_id res chain seq x y z
N MET A 1 19.44 -12.57 -62.09
CA MET A 1 19.33 -14.00 -61.75
C MET A 1 18.51 -14.10 -60.47
N GLU A 2 17.24 -14.47 -60.59
CA GLU A 2 16.33 -14.59 -59.44
C GLU A 2 16.51 -15.92 -58.70
N ARG A 3 16.32 -15.89 -57.38
CA ARG A 3 15.67 -16.91 -56.54
C ARG A 3 15.50 -16.32 -55.14
N ALA A 4 14.31 -15.85 -54.78
CA ALA A 4 13.12 -16.61 -54.37
C ALA A 4 13.14 -16.96 -52.87
N CYS A 5 12.20 -16.35 -52.14
CA CYS A 5 11.99 -16.52 -50.71
C CYS A 5 11.62 -17.95 -50.31
N ARG A 6 11.98 -18.36 -49.09
CA ARG A 6 11.13 -19.22 -48.24
C ARG A 6 11.15 -18.71 -46.81
N HIS A 7 9.97 -18.40 -46.27
CA HIS A 7 9.74 -18.41 -44.84
C HIS A 7 9.61 -19.87 -44.40
N ASP A 8 9.98 -20.17 -43.15
CA ASP A 8 9.48 -21.35 -42.47
C ASP A 8 9.11 -20.96 -41.02
N HIS A 9 7.82 -21.09 -40.70
CA HIS A 9 7.29 -20.89 -39.35
C HIS A 9 6.89 -22.27 -38.83
N SER A 10 7.63 -22.78 -37.84
CA SER A 10 7.29 -24.02 -37.15
C SER A 10 7.36 -23.81 -35.63
N ALA A 11 6.22 -23.49 -35.03
CA ALA A 11 6.03 -23.55 -33.57
C ALA A 11 5.58 -24.98 -33.18
N PRO A 12 6.01 -25.51 -32.02
CA PRO A 12 5.64 -26.86 -31.59
C PRO A 12 4.16 -26.95 -31.14
N PRO A 13 3.50 -28.10 -31.31
CA PRO A 13 2.10 -28.30 -30.91
C PRO A 13 1.95 -28.47 -29.38
N PRO A 14 0.78 -28.13 -28.80
CA PRO A 14 0.48 -28.37 -27.39
C PRO A 14 0.21 -29.86 -27.07
N PRO A 15 0.38 -30.29 -25.81
CA PRO A 15 0.14 -31.67 -25.40
C PRO A 15 -1.36 -32.02 -25.35
N PRO A 16 -1.74 -33.30 -25.55
CA PRO A 16 -3.13 -33.74 -25.50
C PRO A 16 -3.67 -33.80 -24.06
N ALA A 17 -4.98 -33.58 -23.91
CA ALA A 17 -5.71 -33.79 -22.67
C ALA A 17 -5.83 -35.29 -22.36
N GLY A 18 -5.60 -35.68 -21.10
CA GLY A 18 -5.81 -37.04 -20.62
C GLY A 18 -7.19 -37.21 -20.01
N GLU A 19 -8.00 -38.09 -20.58
CA GLU A 19 -9.27 -38.55 -20.02
C GLU A 19 -9.02 -39.60 -18.91
N GLY A 20 -9.97 -39.73 -17.97
CA GLY A 20 -9.83 -40.58 -16.78
C GLY A 20 -10.59 -41.92 -16.85
N CYS A 21 -10.47 -42.70 -15.77
CA CYS A 21 -11.24 -43.91 -15.45
C CYS A 21 -11.37 -43.94 -13.91
N GLY A 22 -12.56 -44.02 -13.28
CA GLY A 22 -13.38 -45.24 -13.06
C GLY A 22 -12.80 -46.10 -11.92
N GLU A 23 -13.46 -46.59 -10.86
CA GLU A 23 -14.86 -46.62 -10.34
C GLU A 23 -14.79 -46.81 -8.79
N GLY A 24 -15.85 -46.79 -7.94
CA GLY A 24 -17.28 -46.50 -8.11
C GLY A 24 -18.12 -46.80 -6.82
N VAL A 25 -19.22 -46.07 -6.64
CA VAL A 25 -20.46 -46.34 -5.86
C VAL A 25 -20.45 -47.15 -4.53
N SER A 26 -21.02 -46.54 -3.48
CA SER A 26 -22.12 -47.18 -2.72
C SER A 26 -23.12 -46.15 -2.17
N THR A 27 -24.39 -46.55 -2.07
CA THR A 27 -25.57 -45.68 -1.95
C THR A 27 -26.13 -45.57 -0.54
N ALA A 28 -26.60 -44.38 -0.14
CA ALA A 28 -27.57 -44.21 0.94
C ALA A 28 -28.62 -43.14 0.58
N LYS A 29 -29.89 -43.43 0.88
CA LYS A 29 -31.10 -42.68 0.45
C LYS A 29 -31.15 -41.23 0.93
N THR A 30 -31.63 -40.34 0.08
CA THR A 30 -32.26 -39.07 0.45
C THR A 30 -33.70 -39.27 0.95
N PRO A 31 -34.12 -38.51 1.97
CA PRO A 31 -35.46 -37.95 2.07
C PRO A 31 -35.45 -36.43 1.75
N PRO A 32 -36.55 -35.85 1.24
CA PRO A 32 -36.63 -34.42 0.97
C PRO A 32 -37.06 -33.65 2.23
N GLU A 33 -36.34 -32.58 2.58
CA GLU A 33 -36.91 -31.53 3.44
C GLU A 33 -36.68 -30.14 2.82
N GLU A 34 -37.72 -29.67 2.14
CA GLU A 34 -37.89 -28.31 1.67
C GLU A 34 -38.03 -27.37 2.88
N ARG A 35 -36.98 -26.63 3.24
CA ARG A 35 -37.01 -25.71 4.38
C ARG A 35 -36.70 -24.28 3.99
N THR A 36 -37.76 -23.58 3.58
CA THR A 36 -37.79 -22.15 3.24
C THR A 36 -37.13 -21.30 4.32
N LEU A 37 -35.91 -20.83 4.05
CA LEU A 37 -35.13 -20.02 4.99
C LEU A 37 -35.67 -18.59 5.06
N THR A 38 -36.76 -18.40 5.78
CA THR A 38 -37.39 -17.09 5.96
C THR A 38 -36.47 -16.16 6.75
N ARG A 39 -35.98 -15.11 6.07
CA ARG A 39 -35.11 -14.07 6.62
C ARG A 39 -35.87 -13.23 7.65
N ARG A 40 -35.87 -13.67 8.91
CA ARG A 40 -36.52 -12.94 10.00
C ARG A 40 -35.69 -11.71 10.39
N CYS A 41 -36.10 -10.54 9.90
CA CYS A 41 -35.51 -9.26 10.33
C CYS A 41 -35.75 -9.04 11.83
N ALA A 42 -34.68 -8.84 12.59
CA ALA A 42 -34.75 -8.37 13.97
C ALA A 42 -34.81 -6.82 13.99
N PRO A 43 -35.68 -6.19 14.79
CA PRO A 43 -35.70 -4.74 14.94
C PRO A 43 -34.46 -4.26 15.71
N THR A 44 -33.87 -3.16 15.27
CA THR A 44 -32.73 -2.51 15.94
C THR A 44 -33.15 -1.93 17.29
N SER A 45 -32.46 -2.33 18.37
CA SER A 45 -32.69 -1.77 19.70
C SER A 45 -32.32 -0.28 19.77
N PRO A 46 -33.15 0.58 20.40
CA PRO A 46 -32.84 2.00 20.55
C PRO A 46 -31.81 2.24 21.67
N ALA A 47 -30.66 2.82 21.32
CA ALA A 47 -29.60 3.18 22.26
C ALA A 47 -29.96 4.47 23.06
N SER A 48 -30.89 4.35 24.02
CA SER A 48 -31.25 5.43 24.95
C SER A 48 -30.37 5.43 26.21
N GLY A 49 -29.09 5.79 26.04
CA GLY A 49 -28.08 5.83 27.10
C GLY A 49 -27.92 7.22 27.73
N ARG A 50 -28.75 7.55 28.72
CA ARG A 50 -28.79 8.86 29.40
C ARG A 50 -27.50 9.15 30.20
N GLY A 51 -26.57 9.92 29.62
CA GLY A 51 -25.39 10.42 30.32
C GLY A 51 -25.76 11.33 31.50
N LYS A 52 -25.52 10.87 32.74
CA LYS A 52 -25.69 11.69 33.95
C LYS A 52 -24.57 12.72 34.04
N ARG A 53 -24.92 14.00 34.17
CA ARG A 53 -23.95 15.08 34.47
C ARG A 53 -23.24 14.77 35.80
N ARG A 54 -21.91 14.79 35.80
CA ARG A 54 -21.13 14.83 37.05
C ARG A 54 -21.20 16.25 37.63
N PRO A 55 -21.31 16.43 38.96
CA PRO A 55 -21.29 17.75 39.56
C PRO A 55 -19.90 18.37 39.43
N ARG A 56 -19.84 19.69 39.24
CA ARG A 56 -18.65 20.48 39.57
C ARG A 56 -18.46 20.43 41.08
N LEU A 57 -17.25 20.14 41.53
CA LEU A 57 -16.82 20.41 42.89
C LEU A 57 -15.82 21.56 42.81
N ASP A 58 -16.34 22.76 43.02
CA ASP A 58 -15.55 23.96 43.29
C ASP A 58 -15.11 23.92 44.76
N LEU A 59 -13.80 23.97 45.02
CA LEU A 59 -13.22 24.25 46.33
C LEU A 59 -11.80 24.79 46.08
N TRP A 60 -11.64 26.12 45.99
CA TRP A 60 -11.28 27.00 47.11
C TRP A 60 -9.83 26.75 47.56
N SER A 61 -8.83 27.65 47.50
CA SER A 61 -8.52 28.97 46.89
C SER A 61 -7.18 29.40 47.56
N HIS A 62 -6.60 30.54 47.16
CA HIS A 62 -5.64 31.37 47.96
C HIS A 62 -4.17 30.88 48.02
N ILE A 63 -3.08 31.65 47.79
CA ILE A 63 -2.72 32.97 47.18
C ILE A 63 -1.17 32.91 46.91
N PRO A 64 -0.40 33.95 46.48
CA PRO A 64 -0.62 35.10 45.59
C PRO A 64 0.40 35.23 44.42
N SER A 65 0.17 36.26 43.60
CA SER A 65 0.99 36.81 42.49
C SER A 65 2.48 37.09 42.77
N ILE A 66 3.27 37.06 41.67
CA ILE A 66 4.53 37.78 41.29
C ILE A 66 5.15 36.87 40.19
N VAL A 67 5.35 37.24 38.92
CA VAL A 67 6.18 38.32 38.34
C VAL A 67 5.54 38.90 37.05
N ALA A 68 5.95 40.12 36.71
CA ALA A 68 5.58 40.92 35.56
C ALA A 68 5.67 40.29 34.15
N ALA A 69 4.77 40.79 33.31
CA ALA A 69 4.82 40.98 31.87
C ALA A 69 6.15 40.69 31.13
N VAL A 70 6.08 39.72 30.21
CA VAL A 70 6.71 39.82 28.89
C VAL A 70 5.67 39.43 27.86
N ILE A 71 5.01 40.41 27.22
CA ILE A 71 4.28 40.16 25.97
C ILE A 71 5.33 40.03 24.88
N ALA A 72 5.96 38.86 24.83
CA ALA A 72 6.76 38.47 23.68
C ALA A 72 5.79 38.33 22.51
N LEU A 73 5.89 39.25 21.54
CA LEU A 73 5.21 39.13 20.26
C LEU A 73 5.89 38.00 19.47
N SER A 74 5.64 36.76 19.88
CA SER A 74 6.05 35.58 19.15
C SER A 74 5.44 35.66 17.75
N PRO A 75 6.25 35.70 16.69
CA PRO A 75 5.74 35.45 15.35
C PRO A 75 5.25 34.00 15.39
N ALA A 76 3.94 33.81 15.46
CA ALA A 76 3.35 32.51 15.23
C ALA A 76 3.66 32.15 13.77
N LEU A 77 4.76 31.44 13.55
CA LEU A 77 5.09 30.87 12.26
C LEU A 77 4.01 29.85 11.97
N ALA A 78 2.96 30.32 11.28
CA ALA A 78 1.91 29.48 10.76
C ALA A 78 2.55 28.58 9.71
N ALA A 79 3.05 27.43 10.16
CA ALA A 79 3.22 26.24 9.35
C ALA A 79 1.82 25.76 8.94
N GLY A 80 1.15 26.57 8.10
CA GLY A 80 0.00 26.14 7.35
C GLY A 80 0.45 24.92 6.57
N ALA A 81 -0.30 23.83 6.68
CA ALA A 81 -0.03 22.59 5.99
C ALA A 81 -0.02 22.87 4.48
N ARG A 82 1.15 23.17 3.93
CA ARG A 82 1.38 23.18 2.49
C ARG A 82 1.01 21.78 2.03
N ALA A 83 0.21 21.68 0.98
CA ALA A 83 0.22 20.45 0.22
C ALA A 83 1.66 20.30 -0.28
N GLU A 84 2.32 19.21 0.10
CA GLU A 84 3.61 18.85 -0.49
C GLU A 84 3.34 18.72 -2.00
N GLU A 85 3.86 19.67 -2.77
CA GLU A 85 3.68 19.67 -4.22
C GLU A 85 4.46 18.49 -4.78
N LEU A 86 3.89 17.79 -5.77
CA LEU A 86 4.59 16.68 -6.39
C LEU A 86 5.89 17.18 -7.02
N LEU A 87 7.02 16.66 -6.54
CA LEU A 87 8.31 16.98 -7.10
C LEU A 87 8.41 16.33 -8.49
N PRO A 88 8.80 17.09 -9.52
CA PRO A 88 8.88 16.56 -10.87
C PRO A 88 9.98 15.51 -10.98
N TYR A 89 9.72 14.46 -11.75
CA TYR A 89 10.68 13.39 -12.02
C TYR A 89 10.68 13.02 -13.50
N THR A 90 11.82 12.55 -14.01
CA THR A 90 11.95 12.07 -15.39
C THR A 90 12.08 10.55 -15.39
N ILE A 91 11.30 9.87 -16.22
CA ILE A 91 11.45 8.43 -16.47
C ILE A 91 12.42 8.27 -17.63
N VAL A 92 13.48 7.49 -17.42
CA VAL A 92 14.48 7.14 -18.43
C VAL A 92 14.49 5.61 -18.55
N ASN A 93 14.14 5.11 -19.73
CA ASN A 93 13.90 3.68 -19.99
C ASN A 93 12.88 3.09 -18.99
N ASP A 94 13.32 2.20 -18.10
CA ASP A 94 12.51 1.46 -17.14
C ASP A 94 12.76 1.88 -15.67
N GLY A 95 13.32 3.07 -15.46
CA GLY A 95 13.59 3.62 -14.14
C GLY A 95 13.48 5.15 -14.06
N ILE A 96 13.57 5.68 -12.83
CA ILE A 96 13.74 7.10 -12.55
C ILE A 96 15.17 7.25 -11.99
N PRO A 97 16.15 7.76 -12.76
CA PRO A 97 17.56 7.76 -12.35
C PRO A 97 17.80 8.67 -11.13
N ASP A 98 17.31 9.90 -11.21
CA ASP A 98 17.49 10.92 -10.18
C ASP A 98 16.65 10.62 -8.92
N SER A 99 17.14 11.06 -7.77
CA SER A 99 16.36 11.04 -6.52
C SER A 99 15.24 12.07 -6.59
N LEU A 100 14.03 11.70 -6.13
CA LEU A 100 12.90 12.61 -6.02
C LEU A 100 13.17 13.79 -5.09
N THR A 101 14.13 13.67 -4.16
CA THR A 101 14.52 14.70 -3.18
C THR A 101 15.88 15.34 -3.46
N GLY A 102 16.60 14.87 -4.50
CA GLY A 102 18.01 15.20 -4.71
C GLY A 102 18.98 14.62 -3.67
N SER A 103 18.49 13.88 -2.67
CA SER A 103 19.28 13.24 -1.61
C SER A 103 19.07 11.72 -1.58
N ALA A 104 19.99 10.98 -0.96
CA ALA A 104 19.79 9.56 -0.70
C ALA A 104 18.81 9.36 0.48
N GLY A 105 17.97 8.32 0.40
CA GLY A 105 17.09 7.92 1.50
C GLY A 105 17.80 7.17 2.63
N ASP A 106 17.11 7.05 3.75
CA ASP A 106 17.52 6.33 4.95
C ASP A 106 16.90 4.94 4.98
N ALA A 107 17.74 3.91 4.85
CA ALA A 107 17.30 2.52 4.84
C ALA A 107 16.65 2.05 6.17
N ALA A 108 16.96 2.67 7.32
CA ALA A 108 16.32 2.32 8.58
C ALA A 108 14.89 2.87 8.65
N ARG A 109 14.68 4.11 8.17
CA ARG A 109 13.33 4.66 8.00
C ARG A 109 12.56 3.91 6.91
N GLY A 110 13.20 3.56 5.81
CA GLY A 110 12.63 2.74 4.75
C GLY A 110 12.14 1.38 5.23
N ARG A 111 12.93 0.73 6.09
CA ARG A 111 12.52 -0.53 6.75
C ARG A 111 11.30 -0.34 7.64
N ALA A 112 11.29 0.70 8.46
CA ALA A 112 10.14 1.03 9.31
C ALA A 112 8.88 1.31 8.46
N LEU A 113 9.03 2.00 7.33
CA LEU A 113 7.97 2.25 6.36
C LEU A 113 7.47 0.95 5.70
N VAL A 114 8.33 0.06 5.20
CA VAL A 114 7.90 -1.23 4.59
C VAL A 114 7.10 -2.09 5.57
N LEU A 115 7.49 -2.09 6.86
CA LEU A 115 6.79 -2.82 7.91
C LEU A 115 5.56 -2.09 8.49
N ALA A 116 5.31 -0.84 8.11
CA ALA A 116 4.21 -0.06 8.64
C ALA A 116 2.85 -0.51 8.06
N ARG A 117 1.85 -0.59 8.93
CA ARG A 117 0.45 -0.86 8.51
C ARG A 117 -0.18 0.30 7.72
N THR A 118 0.46 1.46 7.67
CA THR A 118 0.00 2.66 6.96
C THR A 118 0.44 2.71 5.49
N THR A 119 1.61 2.14 5.17
CA THR A 119 2.15 2.01 3.80
C THR A 119 1.70 0.72 3.13
N THR A 120 1.32 -0.29 3.93
CA THR A 120 0.68 -1.56 3.53
C THR A 120 1.54 -2.54 2.72
N CYS A 121 2.85 -2.31 2.56
CA CYS A 121 3.72 -3.16 1.74
C CYS A 121 3.68 -4.65 2.17
N ILE A 122 3.88 -4.94 3.46
CA ILE A 122 3.83 -6.33 3.97
C ILE A 122 2.42 -6.96 4.00
N LEU A 123 1.35 -6.22 3.69
CA LEU A 123 0.02 -6.83 3.52
C LEU A 123 -0.09 -7.58 2.19
N CYS A 124 0.76 -7.26 1.22
CA CYS A 124 0.81 -7.91 -0.09
C CYS A 124 2.07 -8.75 -0.29
N HIS A 125 3.20 -8.37 0.32
CA HIS A 125 4.49 -8.99 0.06
C HIS A 125 5.08 -9.69 1.29
N SER A 126 5.76 -10.82 1.06
CA SER A 126 6.69 -11.45 1.98
C SER A 126 8.11 -10.88 1.86
N GLY A 127 8.97 -11.18 2.83
CA GLY A 127 10.37 -10.79 2.81
C GLY A 127 11.14 -11.21 4.08
N PRO A 128 12.41 -10.78 4.22
CA PRO A 128 13.31 -11.20 5.30
C PRO A 128 13.02 -10.41 6.60
N PHE A 129 11.78 -10.52 7.09
CA PHE A 129 11.24 -9.74 8.22
C PHE A 129 10.73 -10.68 9.33
N PRO A 130 11.61 -11.40 10.03
CA PRO A 130 11.21 -12.46 10.98
C PRO A 130 10.37 -11.96 12.17
N GLU A 131 10.41 -10.67 12.48
CA GLU A 131 9.54 -10.05 13.48
C GLU A 131 8.13 -9.72 12.97
N ALA A 132 7.97 -9.59 11.65
CA ALA A 132 6.71 -9.25 11.00
C ALA A 132 5.86 -10.50 10.80
N ARG A 133 4.89 -10.70 11.70
CA ARG A 133 3.88 -11.76 11.59
C ARG A 133 2.79 -11.37 10.58
N PHE A 134 2.28 -12.36 9.84
CA PHE A 134 1.24 -12.20 8.81
C PHE A 134 1.68 -11.29 7.66
N GLN A 135 2.67 -11.76 6.89
CA GLN A 135 3.06 -11.16 5.63
C GLN A 135 2.18 -11.73 4.50
N GLY A 136 1.90 -10.93 3.48
CA GLY A 136 1.09 -11.33 2.33
C GLY A 136 1.85 -12.09 1.25
N ASP A 137 1.12 -12.74 0.35
CA ASP A 137 1.59 -13.52 -0.79
C ASP A 137 0.98 -13.06 -2.14
N LEU A 138 0.27 -11.92 -2.13
CA LEU A 138 -0.37 -11.33 -3.31
C LEU A 138 0.63 -10.68 -4.28
N GLY A 139 1.78 -10.24 -3.76
CA GLY A 139 2.90 -9.67 -4.52
C GLY A 139 4.17 -10.51 -4.35
N PRO A 140 5.16 -10.37 -5.26
CA PRO A 140 6.41 -11.14 -5.18
C PRO A 140 7.18 -10.88 -3.89
N ASP A 141 7.87 -11.90 -3.38
CA ASP A 141 8.76 -11.77 -2.21
C ASP A 141 9.82 -10.66 -2.41
N LEU A 142 10.08 -9.87 -1.36
CA LEU A 142 11.04 -8.76 -1.36
C LEU A 142 12.48 -9.18 -1.05
N THR A 143 12.72 -10.41 -0.60
CA THR A 143 14.07 -11.00 -0.43
C THR A 143 14.82 -10.91 -1.76
N GLY A 144 16.05 -10.40 -1.77
CA GLY A 144 16.82 -10.19 -2.99
C GLY A 144 16.30 -9.08 -3.94
N ALA A 145 15.41 -8.19 -3.51
CA ALA A 145 14.93 -7.08 -4.35
C ALA A 145 16.06 -6.19 -4.89
N GLY A 146 17.08 -5.92 -4.07
CA GLY A 146 18.28 -5.16 -4.45
C GLY A 146 19.24 -5.90 -5.38
N ASN A 147 19.03 -7.20 -5.62
CA ASN A 147 19.71 -7.97 -6.66
C ASN A 147 18.93 -7.97 -7.98
N ARG A 148 17.58 -7.96 -7.92
CA ARG A 148 16.71 -7.98 -9.10
C ARG A 148 16.60 -6.64 -9.81
N TRP A 149 16.68 -5.54 -9.08
CA TRP A 149 16.37 -4.21 -9.58
C TRP A 149 17.39 -3.17 -9.12
N SER A 150 17.75 -2.28 -10.04
CA SER A 150 18.54 -1.08 -9.73
C SER A 150 17.74 -0.11 -8.86
N VAL A 151 18.44 0.84 -8.23
CA VAL A 151 17.82 1.96 -7.48
C VAL A 151 16.79 2.72 -8.34
N SER A 152 17.07 2.96 -9.62
CA SER A 152 16.15 3.67 -10.52
C SER A 152 14.91 2.85 -10.89
N GLN A 153 15.07 1.53 -11.06
CA GLN A 153 13.99 0.59 -11.31
C GLN A 153 13.10 0.38 -10.07
N LEU A 154 13.68 0.35 -8.87
CA LEU A 154 12.97 0.31 -7.59
C LEU A 154 12.13 1.59 -7.39
N ARG A 155 12.72 2.76 -7.65
CA ARG A 155 12.02 4.05 -7.58
C ARG A 155 10.81 4.08 -8.50
N LEU A 156 10.95 3.68 -9.77
CA LEU A 156 9.81 3.68 -10.69
C LEU A 156 8.69 2.72 -10.28
N ARG A 157 9.02 1.56 -9.68
CA ARG A 157 8.01 0.61 -9.16
C ARG A 157 7.15 1.22 -8.06
N LEU A 158 7.72 2.02 -7.17
CA LEU A 158 6.96 2.70 -6.11
C LEU A 158 6.22 3.93 -6.63
N VAL A 159 6.81 4.68 -7.56
CA VAL A 159 6.20 5.89 -8.14
C VAL A 159 4.99 5.55 -9.02
N ASP A 160 5.15 4.65 -9.99
CA ASP A 160 4.11 4.27 -10.96
C ASP A 160 4.23 2.78 -11.34
N ALA A 161 3.76 1.90 -10.46
CA ALA A 161 3.74 0.46 -10.66
C ALA A 161 2.99 0.04 -11.94
N SER A 162 2.01 0.85 -12.37
CA SER A 162 1.14 0.54 -13.52
C SER A 162 1.87 0.48 -14.86
N ARG A 163 3.08 1.06 -14.95
CA ARG A 163 3.92 1.00 -16.16
C ARG A 163 4.51 -0.37 -16.45
N PHE A 164 4.67 -1.21 -15.42
CA PHE A 164 5.19 -2.57 -15.56
C PHE A 164 4.07 -3.58 -15.79
N ASN A 165 2.90 -3.34 -15.18
CA ASN A 165 1.68 -4.09 -15.39
C ASN A 165 0.49 -3.15 -15.13
N PRO A 166 -0.31 -2.78 -16.16
CA PRO A 166 -1.45 -1.88 -15.96
C PRO A 166 -2.55 -2.49 -15.08
N GLU A 167 -2.64 -3.82 -15.02
CA GLU A 167 -3.57 -4.58 -14.18
C GLU A 167 -2.99 -4.88 -12.77
N THR A 168 -1.93 -4.19 -12.36
CA THR A 168 -1.33 -4.40 -11.04
C THR A 168 -2.24 -3.91 -9.92
N ILE A 169 -2.37 -4.72 -8.86
CA ILE A 169 -3.00 -4.31 -7.60
C ILE A 169 -2.06 -3.52 -6.68
N MET A 170 -0.76 -3.46 -7.00
CA MET A 170 0.22 -2.67 -6.25
C MET A 170 -0.05 -1.17 -6.47
N PRO A 171 -0.27 -0.37 -5.41
CA PRO A 171 -0.50 1.06 -5.56
C PRO A 171 0.67 1.78 -6.25
N SER A 172 0.34 2.79 -7.06
CA SER A 172 1.32 3.79 -7.52
C SER A 172 1.41 4.88 -6.45
N TYR A 173 2.39 4.77 -5.55
CA TYR A 173 2.43 5.51 -4.29
C TYR A 173 2.72 7.00 -4.46
N TYR A 174 3.35 7.42 -5.56
CA TYR A 174 3.72 8.83 -5.82
C TYR A 174 2.93 9.48 -6.97
N ARG A 175 1.81 8.88 -7.39
CA ARG A 175 0.98 9.36 -8.52
C ARG A 175 -0.36 9.93 -8.04
N THR A 176 -0.81 11.02 -8.67
CA THR A 176 -2.08 11.71 -8.30
C THR A 176 -3.09 11.83 -9.45
N ASP A 177 -2.73 11.41 -10.66
CA ASP A 177 -3.52 11.57 -11.88
C ASP A 177 -4.16 10.26 -12.37
N GLY A 178 -5.16 10.38 -13.26
CA GLY A 178 -5.88 9.23 -13.82
C GLY A 178 -6.62 8.38 -12.77
N LEU A 179 -6.84 8.92 -11.57
CA LEU A 179 -7.52 8.24 -10.46
C LEU A 179 -9.02 8.60 -10.45
N VAL A 180 -9.87 7.61 -10.16
CA VAL A 180 -11.33 7.79 -10.06
C VAL A 180 -11.82 7.67 -8.62
N ARG A 181 -12.75 8.55 -8.22
CA ARG A 181 -13.43 8.52 -6.90
C ARG A 181 -12.46 8.51 -5.69
N VAL A 182 -11.36 9.25 -5.81
CA VAL A 182 -10.32 9.37 -4.77
C VAL A 182 -10.91 9.86 -3.44
N GLY A 183 -10.52 9.22 -2.33
CA GLY A 183 -10.92 9.64 -1.00
C GLY A 183 -10.37 11.03 -0.66
N ARG A 184 -11.17 11.87 0.03
CA ARG A 184 -10.86 13.28 0.31
C ARG A 184 -9.46 13.54 0.90
N ASN A 185 -8.90 12.60 1.66
CA ASN A 185 -7.58 12.74 2.28
C ASN A 185 -6.42 12.66 1.26
N PHE A 186 -6.65 12.04 0.09
CA PHE A 186 -5.65 11.81 -0.98
C PHE A 186 -5.97 12.60 -2.26
N ALA A 187 -7.00 13.45 -2.25
CA ALA A 187 -7.37 14.24 -3.42
C ALA A 187 -6.23 15.23 -3.77
N GLY A 188 -5.60 15.01 -4.94
CA GLY A 188 -4.44 15.79 -5.39
C GLY A 188 -3.16 15.58 -4.57
N LYS A 189 -3.03 14.44 -3.86
CA LYS A 189 -1.87 14.12 -3.03
C LYS A 189 -1.43 12.67 -3.23
N PRO A 190 -0.12 12.38 -3.28
CA PRO A 190 0.38 11.02 -3.32
C PRO A 190 0.05 10.27 -2.02
N ILE A 191 0.22 8.95 -2.03
CA ILE A 191 0.06 8.11 -0.83
C ILE A 191 1.27 8.29 0.09
N LEU A 192 2.47 8.44 -0.49
CA LEU A 192 3.74 8.67 0.22
C LEU A 192 4.38 9.98 -0.27
N SER A 193 5.18 10.62 0.58
CA SER A 193 6.04 11.74 0.20
C SER A 193 7.26 11.28 -0.62
N ALA A 194 7.94 12.22 -1.29
CA ALA A 194 9.19 11.94 -2.01
C ALA A 194 10.26 11.33 -1.08
N ALA A 195 10.36 11.84 0.15
CA ALA A 195 11.32 11.34 1.14
C ALA A 195 10.99 9.90 1.58
N GLU A 196 9.71 9.57 1.82
CA GLU A 196 9.30 8.20 2.15
C GLU A 196 9.57 7.22 1.00
N ILE A 197 9.40 7.65 -0.26
CA ILE A 197 9.77 6.85 -1.43
C ILE A 197 11.29 6.59 -1.43
N GLU A 198 12.12 7.63 -1.29
CA GLU A 198 13.59 7.47 -1.27
C GLU A 198 14.07 6.60 -0.11
N ASP A 199 13.49 6.74 1.08
CA ASP A 199 13.78 5.90 2.25
C ASP A 199 13.47 4.42 1.94
N ILE A 200 12.29 4.12 1.39
CA ILE A 200 11.92 2.74 0.98
C ILE A 200 12.85 2.22 -0.12
N VAL A 201 13.18 3.02 -1.14
CA VAL A 201 14.12 2.63 -2.21
C VAL A 201 15.49 2.28 -1.61
N ALA A 202 16.00 3.12 -0.70
CA ALA A 202 17.27 2.88 -0.02
C ALA A 202 17.24 1.54 0.75
N PHE A 203 16.15 1.23 1.44
CA PHE A 203 15.99 -0.05 2.12
C PHE A 203 15.91 -1.24 1.15
N LEU A 204 15.05 -1.19 0.13
CA LEU A 204 14.90 -2.29 -0.83
C LEU A 204 16.21 -2.59 -1.58
N ALA A 205 17.04 -1.56 -1.83
CA ALA A 205 18.37 -1.74 -2.43
C ALA A 205 19.39 -2.49 -1.53
N THR A 206 19.15 -2.54 -0.20
CA THR A 206 19.93 -3.36 0.74
C THR A 206 19.48 -4.82 0.82
N LEU A 207 18.30 -5.16 0.30
CA LEU A 207 17.78 -6.54 0.31
C LEU A 207 18.50 -7.36 -0.77
N ARG A 208 19.70 -7.83 -0.44
CA ARG A 208 20.58 -8.66 -1.27
C ARG A 208 20.87 -9.95 -0.52
N ASP A 209 20.80 -11.06 -1.27
CA ASP A 209 21.07 -12.45 -0.87
C ASP A 209 20.49 -12.86 0.51
#